data_AF-A0A966QQH7-F1
#
_entry.id   AF-A0A966QQH7-F1
#
_cell.length_a   1.000
_cell.length_b   1.000
_cell.length_c   1.000
_cell.angle_alpha   90.00
_cell.angle_beta   90.00
_cell.angle_gamma   90.00
#
_symmetry.space_group_name_H-M   'P 1'
#
loop_
_entity.id
_entity.type
_entity.pdbx_description
1 polymer ?
#
loop_
_entity_poly.entity_id
_entity_poly.type
_entity_poly.pdbx_seq_one_letter_code
_entity_poly.pdbx_strand_id
1 'polypeptide(L)' 'MAAGSTGERPFFEIITSIRYWVIHAVTLPALFLAGFLFVSTGLAYDAFGTPRPDAYFQA' A
#
# COMPACT_ATOMS: atom_id res chain seq x y z
N MET A 1 -7.22 -11.80 33.65
CA MET A 1 -7.11 -10.81 32.55
C MET A 1 -6.65 -9.50 33.19
N ALA A 2 -5.48 -8.97 32.81
CA ALA A 2 -5.01 -7.71 33.38
C ALA A 2 -5.92 -6.56 32.90
N ALA A 3 -6.33 -5.68 33.81
CA ALA A 3 -7.10 -4.48 33.45
C ALA A 3 -6.28 -3.62 32.47
N GLY A 4 -6.81 -3.39 31.27
CA GLY A 4 -6.12 -2.64 30.20
C GLY A 4 -5.75 -3.45 28.95
N SER A 5 -6.04 -4.76 28.89
CA SER A 5 -5.91 -5.56 27.66
C SER A 5 -7.22 -5.63 26.90
N THR A 6 -7.19 -5.24 25.63
CA THR A 6 -8.30 -5.33 24.66
C THR A 6 -8.37 -6.70 23.94
N GLY A 7 -7.41 -7.59 24.21
CA GLY A 7 -7.39 -8.98 23.74
C GLY A 7 -6.61 -9.22 22.43
N GLU A 8 -6.17 -8.18 21.73
CA GLU A 8 -5.32 -8.30 20.55
C GLU A 8 -3.88 -8.67 20.91
N ARG A 9 -3.19 -9.28 19.95
CA ARG A 9 -1.75 -9.53 20.07
C ARG A 9 -0.99 -8.20 20.06
N PRO A 10 -0.10 -7.94 21.03
CA PRO A 10 0.69 -6.71 21.06
C PRO A 10 1.50 -6.49 19.77
N PHE A 11 1.55 -5.26 19.25
CA PHE A 11 2.24 -4.93 17.99
C PHE A 11 3.71 -5.35 17.99
N PHE A 12 4.42 -5.15 19.10
CA PHE A 12 5.83 -5.51 19.20
C PHE A 12 6.06 -7.01 18.95
N GLU A 13 5.16 -7.87 19.42
CA GLU A 13 5.23 -9.30 19.15
C GLU A 13 4.92 -9.64 17.68
N ILE A 14 4.06 -8.86 17.02
CA ILE A 14 3.72 -9.03 15.62
C ILE A 14 4.93 -8.67 14.75
N ILE A 15 5.47 -7.47 14.88
CA ILE A 15 6.54 -6.96 14.00
C ILE A 15 7.91 -7.60 14.25
N THR A 16 8.11 -8.26 15.40
CA THR A 16 9.34 -9.05 15.66
C THR A 16 9.19 -10.53 15.26
N SER A 17 8.01 -10.96 14.82
CA SER A 17 7.76 -12.35 14.40
C SER A 17 8.32 -12.64 13.00
N ILE A 18 9.03 -13.76 12.85
CA ILE A 18 9.48 -14.26 11.54
C ILE A 18 8.29 -14.47 10.59
N ARG A 19 7.18 -15.04 11.08
CA ARG A 19 5.98 -15.28 10.27
C ARG A 19 5.42 -13.98 9.69
N TYR A 20 5.45 -12.90 10.45
CA TYR A 20 5.01 -11.58 9.96
C TYR A 20 5.88 -11.16 8.77
N TRP A 21 7.20 -11.22 8.90
CA TRP A 21 8.11 -10.81 7.83
C TRP A 21 8.12 -11.74 6.63
N VAL A 22 7.97 -13.06 6.79
CA VAL A 22 7.86 -13.99 5.64
C VAL A 22 6.68 -13.60 4.73
N ILE A 23 5.57 -13.16 5.32
CA ILE A 23 4.39 -12.69 4.56
C ILE A 23 4.65 -11.29 4.00
N HIS A 24 5.05 -10.35 4.86
CA HIS A 24 5.12 -8.93 4.51
C HIS A 24 6.30 -8.58 3.61
N ALA A 25 7.37 -9.39 3.59
CA ALA A 25 8.47 -9.24 2.64
C ALA A 25 8.03 -9.44 1.18
N VAL A 26 6.89 -10.10 0.93
CA VAL A 26 6.33 -10.25 -0.41
C VAL A 26 5.16 -9.28 -0.63
N THR A 27 4.23 -9.20 0.31
CA THR A 27 3.01 -8.39 0.12
C THR A 27 3.28 -6.89 0.11
N LEU A 28 4.22 -6.38 0.92
CA LEU A 28 4.54 -4.94 0.93
C LEU A 28 5.23 -4.49 -0.38
N PRO A 29 6.28 -5.17 -0.89
CA PRO A 29 6.85 -4.80 -2.19
C PRO A 29 5.87 -4.99 -3.35
N ALA A 30 5.02 -6.03 -3.30
CA ALA A 30 4.02 -6.25 -4.34
C ALA A 30 2.99 -5.11 -4.41
N LEU A 31 2.46 -4.65 -3.26
CA LEU A 31 1.56 -3.50 -3.20
C LEU A 31 2.25 -2.21 -3.64
N PHE A 32 3.51 -2.00 -3.24
CA PHE A 32 4.29 -0.85 -3.69
C PHE A 32 4.44 -0.84 -5.21
N LEU A 33 4.82 -1.98 -5.80
CA LEU A 33 4.97 -2.09 -7.26
C LEU A 33 3.63 -1.94 -7.98
N ALA A 34 2.54 -2.47 -7.42
CA ALA A 34 1.20 -2.26 -7.97
C ALA A 34 0.83 -0.77 -8.03
N GLY A 35 1.08 -0.02 -6.94
CA GLY A 35 0.87 1.43 -6.91
C GLY A 35 1.78 2.19 -7.88
N PHE A 36 3.05 1.78 -7.99
CA PHE A 36 3.98 2.34 -8.97
C PHE A 36 3.46 2.14 -10.40
N LEU A 37 3.10 0.90 -10.77
CA LEU A 37 2.59 0.56 -12.09
C LEU A 37 1.27 1.25 -12.40
N PHE A 38 0.40 1.43 -11.41
CA PHE A 38 -0.87 2.14 -11.55
C PHE A 38 -0.67 3.56 -12.08
N VAL A 39 0.36 4.26 -11.62
CA VAL A 39 0.70 5.61 -12.10
C VAL A 39 1.55 5.54 -13.38
N SER A 40 2.60 4.72 -13.40
CA SER A 40 3.57 4.71 -14.50
C SER A 40 3.00 4.22 -15.84
N THR A 41 1.96 3.39 -15.81
CA THR A 41 1.24 2.96 -17.02
C THR A 41 0.23 3.99 -17.52
N GLY A 42 -0.06 5.01 -16.72
CA GLY A 42 -1.05 6.04 -17.02
C GLY A 42 -2.48 5.68 -16.63
N LEU A 43 -2.73 4.47 -16.11
CA LEU A 43 -4.06 4.01 -15.70
C LEU A 43 -4.71 4.94 -14.66
N ALA A 44 -3.92 5.55 -13.77
CA ALA A 44 -4.43 6.53 -12.82
C ALA A 44 -5.11 7.74 -13.51
N TYR A 45 -4.51 8.26 -14.58
CA TYR A 45 -5.08 9.40 -15.32
C TYR A 45 -6.38 8.99 -16.01
N ASP A 46 -6.40 7.80 -16.61
CA ASP A 46 -7.55 7.30 -17.37
C ASP A 46 -8.71 6.94 -16.43
N ALA A 47 -8.43 6.31 -15.29
CA ALA A 47 -9.44 5.88 -14.31
C ALA A 47 -10.13 7.06 -13.61
N PHE A 48 -9.38 8.14 -13.33
CA PHE A 48 -9.90 9.29 -12.59
C PHE A 48 -10.17 10.52 -13.46
N GLY A 49 -9.91 10.45 -14.78
CA GLY A 49 -10.06 11.59 -15.68
C GLY A 49 -9.16 12.78 -15.33
N THR A 50 -8.04 12.53 -14.64
CA THR A 50 -7.08 13.59 -14.29
C THR A 50 -6.30 13.96 -15.55
N PRO A 51 -6.28 15.25 -15.96
CA PRO A 51 -5.49 15.67 -17.11
C PRO A 51 -4.00 15.43 -16.85
N ARG A 52 -3.32 14.87 -17.85
CA ARG A 52 -1.85 14.83 -17.89
C ARG A 52 -1.30 16.26 -18.08
N PRO A 53 -0.01 16.52 -17.78
CA PRO A 53 0.58 17.85 -17.90
C PRO A 53 0.37 18.55 -19.25
N ASP A 54 0.25 17.79 -20.33
CA ASP A 54 0.02 18.24 -21.70
C ASP A 54 -1.45 18.27 -22.13
N ALA A 55 -2.38 17.79 -21.29
CA ALA A 55 -3.79 17.62 -21.62
C ALA A 55 -4.73 18.60 -20.90
N TYR A 56 -4.19 19.65 -20.29
CA TYR A 56 -5.00 20.67 -19.59
C TYR A 56 -5.77 21.58 -20.55
N PHE A 57 -5.18 21.92 -21.70
CA PHE A 57 -5.75 22.85 -22.67
C PHE A 57 -5.57 22.30 -24.09
N GLN A 58 -6.53 22.57 -24.97
CA GLN A 58 -6.42 22.26 -26.39
C GLN A 58 -5.63 23.35 -27.12
N ALA A 59 -4.95 22.98 -28.20
CA ALA A 59 -4.27 23.93 -29.10
C ALA A 59 -5.27 24.70 -29.97
#